data_AF-A0A5M9GWU5-F1
#
_entry.id   AF-A0A5M9GWU5-F1
#
_cell.length_a   1.000
_cell.length_b   1.000
_cell.length_c   1.000
_cell.angle_alpha   90.00
_cell.angle_beta   90.00
_cell.angle_gamma   90.00
#
_symmetry.space_group_name_H-M   'P 1'
#
loop_
_entity.id
_entity.type
_entity.pdbx_description
1 polymer ?
#
loop_
_entity_poly.entity_id
_entity_poly.type
_entity_poly.pdbx_seq_one_letter_code
_entity_poly.pdbx_strand_id
1 'polypeptide(L)' 'MEFYAERNHNRIYSIKLYKNFTKSLNLLLKHPDLGIKTSEEAVRGLIVLDYILFYEIIGNDIVVHTV' A
#
# COMPACT_ATOMS: atom_id res chain seq x y z
N MET A 1 2.08 11.17 -7.29
CA MET A 1 1.08 10.86 -8.35
C MET A 1 1.68 10.80 -9.74
N GLU A 2 2.70 11.62 -10.06
CA GLU A 2 3.38 11.61 -11.36
C GLU A 2 3.93 10.22 -11.74
N PHE A 3 4.60 9.52 -10.82
CA PHE A 3 5.09 8.15 -11.07
C PHE A 3 4.01 7.18 -11.60
N TYR A 4 2.81 7.16 -10.99
CA TYR A 4 1.71 6.30 -11.45
C TYR A 4 1.03 6.84 -12.70
N ALA A 5 1.01 8.15 -12.91
CA ALA A 5 0.44 8.75 -14.10
C ALA A 5 1.30 8.43 -15.33
N GLU A 6 2.62 8.43 -15.18
CA GLU A 6 3.57 7.98 -16.20
C GLU A 6 3.49 6.48 -16.41
N ARG A 7 3.58 5.67 -15.34
CA ARG A 7 3.57 4.20 -15.45
C ARG A 7 2.25 3.63 -16.00
N ASN A 8 1.11 4.19 -15.60
CA ASN A 8 -0.19 3.70 -16.03
C ASN A 8 -0.73 4.41 -17.28
N HIS A 9 -0.04 5.45 -17.77
CA HIS A 9 -0.42 6.32 -18.89
C HIS A 9 -1.86 6.89 -18.83
N ASN A 10 -2.53 6.80 -17.68
CA ASN A 10 -3.93 7.13 -17.53
C ASN A 10 -4.18 7.81 -16.16
N ARG A 11 -4.51 9.09 -16.23
CA ARG A 11 -4.78 9.94 -15.06
C ARG A 11 -6.01 9.48 -14.28
N ILE A 12 -7.06 9.02 -14.95
CA ILE A 12 -8.30 8.52 -14.31
C ILE A 12 -8.00 7.24 -13.54
N TYR A 13 -7.21 6.34 -14.15
CA TYR A 13 -6.77 5.12 -13.47
C TYR A 13 -5.93 5.45 -12.24
N SER A 14 -4.99 6.39 -12.34
CA SER A 14 -4.15 6.80 -11.21
C SER A 14 -4.95 7.36 -10.03
N ILE A 15 -6.02 8.11 -10.29
CA ILE A 15 -6.94 8.59 -9.26
C ILE A 15 -7.69 7.43 -8.60
N LYS A 16 -8.16 6.45 -9.39
CA LYS A 16 -8.83 5.25 -8.86
C LYS A 16 -7.87 4.41 -8.01
N LEU A 17 -6.64 4.22 -8.48
CA LEU A 17 -5.59 3.49 -7.77
C LEU A 17 -5.29 4.15 -6.42
N TYR A 18 -5.11 5.47 -6.40
CA TYR A 18 -4.90 6.22 -5.16
C TYR A 18 -6.05 6.02 -4.16
N LYS A 19 -7.31 6.10 -4.62
CA LYS A 19 -8.49 5.82 -3.77
C LYS A 19 -8.48 4.39 -3.21
N ASN A 20 -8.05 3.41 -4.01
CA ASN A 20 -7.91 2.03 -3.55
C ASN A 20 -6.82 1.89 -2.50
N PHE A 21 -5.65 2.50 -2.69
CA PHE A 21 -4.60 2.53 -1.67
C PHE A 21 -5.10 3.14 -0.36
N THR A 22 -5.73 4.32 -0.40
CA THR A 22 -6.27 4.97 0.81
C THR A 22 -7.30 4.08 1.52
N LYS A 23 -8.19 3.42 0.77
CA LYS A 23 -9.19 2.51 1.35
C LYS A 23 -8.54 1.30 2.01
N SER A 24 -7.55 0.69 1.37
CA SER A 24 -6.81 -0.46 1.90
C SER A 24 -5.99 -0.08 3.13
N LEU A 25 -5.32 1.08 3.13
CA LEU A 25 -4.57 1.58 4.28
C LEU A 25 -5.48 1.88 5.48
N ASN A 26 -6.67 2.43 5.26
CA ASN A 26 -7.64 2.65 6.33
C ASN A 26 -8.13 1.34 6.99
N LEU A 27 -8.20 0.25 6.23
CA LEU A 27 -8.46 -1.08 6.80
C LEU A 27 -7.25 -1.60 7.57
N LEU A 28 -6.06 -1.36 7.04
CA LEU A 28 -4.79 -1.75 7.66
C LEU A 28 -4.61 -1.10 9.04
N LEU A 29 -5.02 0.16 9.22
CA LEU A 29 -4.99 0.84 10.52
C LEU A 29 -5.81 0.13 11.61
N LYS A 30 -6.85 -0.62 11.20
CA LYS A 30 -7.70 -1.38 12.14
C LYS A 30 -7.23 -2.83 12.31
N HIS A 31 -6.61 -3.38 11.28
CA HIS A 31 -6.15 -4.76 11.21
C HIS A 31 -4.75 -4.80 10.58
N PRO A 32 -3.70 -4.42 11.34
CA PRO A 32 -2.34 -4.28 10.81
C PRO A 32 -1.73 -5.62 10.36
N ASP A 33 -2.30 -6.74 10.80
CA ASP A 33 -1.90 -8.10 10.51
C ASP A 33 -2.40 -8.62 9.15
N LEU A 34 -3.27 -7.87 8.44
CA LEU A 34 -3.78 -8.23 7.12
C LEU A 34 -2.69 -8.38 6.03
N GLY A 35 -1.55 -7.71 6.19
CA GLY A 35 -0.44 -7.84 5.26
C GLY A 35 0.29 -9.17 5.39
N ILE A 36 0.73 -9.68 4.25
CA ILE A 36 1.48 -10.92 4.12
C ILE A 36 2.89 -10.67 4.66
N LYS A 37 3.35 -11.51 5.59
CA LYS A 37 4.73 -11.45 6.08
C LYS A 37 5.70 -11.69 4.93
N THR A 38 6.72 -10.85 4.84
CA THR A 38 7.82 -11.06 3.88
C THR A 38 8.92 -11.92 4.52
N SER A 39 10.03 -12.13 3.82
CA SER A 39 11.23 -12.74 4.40
C SER A 39 11.83 -11.89 5.52
N GLU A 40 11.61 -10.58 5.49
CA GLU A 40 11.95 -9.66 6.56
C GLU A 40 10.80 -9.62 7.57
N GLU A 41 11.07 -10.02 8.81
CA GLU A 41 10.02 -10.25 9.82
C GLU A 41 9.24 -8.98 10.20
N ALA A 42 9.91 -7.83 10.16
CA ALA A 42 9.31 -6.53 10.42
C ALA A 42 8.43 -6.02 9.26
N VAL A 43 8.69 -6.48 8.03
CA VAL A 43 8.08 -5.97 6.81
C VAL A 43 6.95 -6.87 6.34
N ARG A 44 5.83 -6.23 6.01
CA ARG A 44 4.63 -6.86 5.45
C ARG A 44 4.31 -6.28 4.08
N GLY A 45 3.79 -7.12 3.20
CA GLY A 45 3.27 -6.73 1.89
C GLY A 45 1.75 -6.70 1.88
N LEU A 46 1.16 -5.59 1.47
CA LEU A 46 -0.27 -5.47 1.18
C LEU A 46 -0.50 -5.41 -0.32
N ILE A 47 -1.19 -6.41 -0.86
CA ILE A 47 -1.53 -6.46 -2.29
C ILE A 47 -2.75 -5.57 -2.54
N VAL A 48 -2.63 -4.59 -3.44
CA VAL A 48 -3.74 -3.75 -3.90
C VAL A 48 -3.71 -3.70 -5.42
N LEU A 49 -4.65 -4.40 -6.06
CA LEU A 49 -4.65 -4.64 -7.49
C LEU A 49 -3.29 -5.24 -7.93
N ASP A 50 -2.60 -4.58 -8.86
CA ASP A 50 -1.33 -5.03 -9.43
C ASP A 50 -0.10 -4.50 -8.67
N TYR A 51 -0.29 -3.94 -7.47
CA TYR A 51 0.75 -3.32 -6.65
C TYR A 51 0.89 -4.02 -5.30
N ILE A 52 2.12 -4.02 -4.78
CA ILE A 52 2.43 -4.48 -3.42
C ILE A 52 2.93 -3.27 -2.63
N LEU A 53 2.18 -2.89 -1.60
CA LEU A 53 2.59 -1.86 -0.65
C LEU A 53 3.39 -2.52 0.47
N PHE A 54 4.67 -2.17 0.61
CA PHE A 54 5.49 -2.65 1.72
C PHE A 54 5.35 -1.71 2.92
N TYR A 55 5.05 -2.26 4.09
CA TYR A 55 4.85 -1.49 5.30
C TYR A 55 5.40 -2.21 6.54
N GLU A 56 5.63 -1.42 7.59
CA GLU A 56 5.99 -1.87 8.92
C GLU A 56 5.03 -1.30 9.96
N ILE A 57 4.92 -2.00 11.09
CA ILE A 57 4.13 -1.56 12.24
C ILE A 57 5.12 -1.10 13.31
N ILE A 58 5.12 0.19 13.62
CA ILE A 58 6.01 0.79 14.62
C ILE A 58 5.14 1.38 15.73
N GLY A 59 5.06 0.67 16.86
CA GLY A 59 4.15 1.04 17.94
C GLY A 59 2.69 1.00 17.47
N ASN A 60 2.05 2.15 17.39
CA ASN A 60 0.67 2.30 16.91
C ASN A 60 0.58 2.91 15.50
N ASP A 61 1.72 3.09 14.85
CA ASP A 61 1.83 3.69 13.52
C ASP A 61 2.12 2.63 12.46
N ILE A 62 1.65 2.90 11.25
CA ILE A 62 1.98 2.13 10.05
C ILE A 62 2.86 3.01 9.16
N VAL A 63 4.07 2.54 8.89
CA VAL A 63 5.01 3.22 8.00
C VAL A 63 5.04 2.48 6.68
N VAL A 64 4.67 3.17 5.58
CA VAL A 64 4.69 2.61 4.23
C VAL A 64 5.98 3.02 3.54
N HIS A 65 6.79 2.03 3.14
CA HIS A 65 8.15 2.25 2.62
C HIS A 65 8.21 2.42 1.10
N THR A 66 7.37 1.71 0.35
CA THR A 66 7.43 1.68 -1.12
C THR A 66 6.11 1.19 -1.73
N VAL A 67 5.90 1.56 -2.99
CA VAL A 67 4.86 1.05 -3.89
C VAL A 67 5.47 0.64 -5.23
#